data_AF-A0A8J7N964-F1
#
_entry.id   AF-A0A8J7N964-F1
#
_cell.length_a   1.000
_cell.length_b   1.000
_cell.length_c   1.000
_cell.angle_alpha   90.00
_cell.angle_beta   90.00
_cell.angle_gamma   90.00
#
_symmetry.space_group_name_H-M   'P 1'
#
loop_
_entity.id
_entity.type
_entity.pdbx_description
1 polymer ?
#
loop_
_entity_poly.entity_id
_entity_poly.type
_entity_poly.pdbx_seq_one_letter_code
_entity_poly.pdbx_strand_id
1 'polypeptide(L)' 'MIRVNPSLCPQDHPCPMIKRCPQGAISQKGFNAPGVGSGECAEPRDAPFV' A
#
# COMPACT_ATOMS: atom_id res chain seq x y z
N MET A 1 9.11 6.29 8.70
CA MET A 1 7.89 6.89 8.11
C MET A 1 7.84 6.53 6.64
N ILE A 2 6.84 5.76 6.21
CA ILE A 2 6.65 5.40 4.80
C ILE A 2 5.72 6.44 4.16
N ARG A 3 6.08 6.96 2.98
CA ARG A 3 5.27 7.93 2.23
C ARG A 3 5.20 7.54 0.77
N VAL A 4 4.04 7.76 0.16
CA VAL A 4 3.82 7.52 -1.27
C VAL A 4 4.27 8.76 -2.04
N ASN A 5 5.05 8.56 -3.10
CA ASN A 5 5.38 9.61 -4.04
C ASN A 5 4.31 9.64 -5.16
N PRO A 6 3.43 10.65 -5.19
CA PRO A 6 2.36 10.72 -6.17
C PRO A 6 2.86 10.90 -7.61
N SER A 7 4.07 11.44 -7.82
CA SER A 7 4.66 11.62 -9.15
C SER A 7 5.02 10.29 -9.84
N LEU A 8 5.15 9.21 -9.07
CA LEU A 8 5.37 7.86 -9.59
C LEU A 8 4.06 7.07 -9.74
N CYS A 9 2.95 7.63 -9.25
CA CYS A 9 1.66 6.98 -9.33
C CYS A 9 0.91 7.52 -10.56
N PRO A 10 0.52 6.67 -11.52
CA PRO A 10 -0.26 7.12 -12.68
C PRO A 10 -1.68 7.55 -12.32
N GLN A 11 -2.16 7.22 -11.11
CA GLN A 11 -3.48 7.56 -10.58
C GLN A 11 -4.69 7.20 -11.47
N ASP A 12 -4.53 6.16 -12.30
CA ASP A 12 -5.53 5.70 -13.27
C ASP A 12 -6.08 4.30 -12.93
N HIS A 13 -5.54 3.64 -11.89
CA HIS A 13 -5.93 2.28 -11.54
C HIS A 13 -5.93 2.04 -10.03
N PRO A 14 -6.65 1.01 -9.56
CA PRO A 14 -6.56 0.57 -8.18
C PRO A 14 -5.17 -0.02 -7.90
N CYS A 15 -4.47 0.52 -6.91
CA CYS A 15 -3.09 0.15 -6.63
C CYS A 15 -2.98 -1.35 -6.31
N PRO A 16 -2.17 -2.13 -7.05
CA PRO A 16 -2.05 -3.57 -6.83
C PRO A 16 -1.43 -3.90 -5.47
N MET A 17 -0.70 -2.96 -4.87
CA MET A 17 -0.09 -3.15 -3.55
C MET A 17 -1.11 -3.21 -2.41
N ILE A 18 -2.30 -2.64 -2.58
CA ILE A 18 -3.37 -2.75 -1.58
C ILE A 18 -3.70 -4.22 -1.32
N LYS A 19 -3.83 -5.01 -2.40
CA LYS A 19 -4.12 -6.45 -2.32
C LYS A 19 -2.94 -7.28 -1.84
N ARG A 20 -1.72 -6.78 -2.03
CA ARG A 20 -0.47 -7.46 -1.64
C ARG A 20 -0.13 -7.22 -0.17
N CYS A 21 -0.64 -6.16 0.46
CA CYS A 21 -0.35 -5.82 1.85
C CYS A 21 -1.13 -6.75 2.80
N PRO A 22 -0.46 -7.67 3.52
CA PRO A 22 -1.15 -8.58 4.44
C PRO A 22 -1.80 -7.85 5.63
N GLN A 23 -1.18 -6.74 6.06
CA GLN A 23 -1.59 -5.97 7.21
C GLN A 23 -2.72 -4.97 6.92
N GLY A 24 -3.08 -4.75 5.65
CA GLY A 24 -4.10 -3.76 5.30
C GLY A 24 -3.67 -2.30 5.51
N ALA A 25 -2.37 -2.04 5.71
CA ALA A 25 -1.83 -0.70 5.99
C ALA A 25 -1.88 0.27 4.79
N ILE A 26 -2.26 -0.20 3.61
CA ILE A 26 -2.33 0.57 2.37
C ILE A 26 -3.79 0.76 1.98
N SER A 27 -4.23 2.01 1.86
CA SER A 27 -5.61 2.34 1.46
C SER A 27 -5.62 3.29 0.26
N GLN A 28 -6.68 3.24 -0.55
CA GLN A 28 -6.85 4.11 -1.72
C GLN A 28 -8.32 4.48 -1.90
N LYS A 29 -8.57 5.70 -2.36
CA LYS A 29 -9.91 6.19 -2.72
C LYS A 29 -9.99 6.40 -4.23
N GLY A 30 -10.82 5.60 -4.91
CA GLY A 30 -10.90 5.59 -6.37
C GLY A 30 -9.55 5.22 -6.98
N PHE A 31 -9.04 6.04 -7.89
CA PHE A 31 -7.74 5.83 -8.54
C PHE A 31 -6.63 6.77 -8.03
N ASN A 32 -6.89 7.58 -7.00
CA ASN A 32 -5.87 8.49 -6.43
C ASN A 32 -4.65 7.74 -5.89
N ALA A 33 -3.55 8.46 -5.62
CA ALA A 33 -2.40 7.86 -4.96
C ALA A 33 -2.78 7.20 -3.61
N PRO A 34 -2.28 6.00 -3.30
CA PRO A 34 -2.58 5.33 -2.04
C PRO A 34 -1.99 6.07 -0.82
N GLY A 35 -2.63 5.94 0.33
CA GLY A 35 -2.12 6.34 1.63
C GLY A 35 -1.53 5.14 2.38
N VAL A 36 -0.48 5.37 3.15
CA VAL A 36 0.16 4.34 4.00
C VAL A 36 0.01 4.74 5.47
N GLY A 37 -0.69 3.90 6.23
CA GLY A 37 -0.84 4.02 7.68
C GLY A 37 0.47 3.64 8.38
N SER A 38 1.21 4.62 8.90
CA SER A 38 2.53 4.38 9.52
C SER A 38 2.48 3.51 10.78
N GLY A 39 1.32 3.39 11.43
CA GLY A 39 1.12 2.52 12.61
C GLY A 39 0.69 1.10 12.28
N GLU A 40 0.34 0.82 11.01
CA GLU A 40 -0.19 -0.47 10.57
C GLU A 40 0.86 -1.28 9.79
N CYS A 41 1.95 -0.65 9.36
CA CYS A 41 3.10 -1.34 8.79
C CYS A 41 3.90 -2.06 9.88
N ALA A 42 3.56 -3.33 10.11
CA ALA A 42 4.42 -4.26 10.83
C ALA A 42 5.36 -4.97 9.85
N GLU A 43 6.55 -5.34 10.34
CA GLU A 43 7.53 -6.13 9.60
C GLU A 43 6.88 -7.46 9.19
N PRO A 44 7.00 -7.92 7.93
CA PRO A 44 6.54 -9.25 7.54
C PRO A 44 7.44 -10.29 8.22
N ARG A 45 7.03 -10.73 9.40
CA ARG A 45 7.59 -11.92 10.05
C ARG A 45 6.92 -13.12 9.38
N ASP A 46 7.63 -13.71 8.42
CA ASP A 46 7.32 -15.04 7.89
C ASP A 46 5.99 -15.16 7.12
N ALA A 47 5.76 -14.32 6.10
CA ALA A 47 4.74 -14.65 5.10
C ALA A 47 5.32 -15.72 4.16
N PRO A 48 4.90 -17.01 4.23
CA PRO A 48 5.27 -17.98 3.21
C PRO A 48 4.70 -17.47 1.91
N PHE A 49 5.57 -17.20 0.96
CA PHE A 49 5.19 -16.89 -0.41
C PHE A 49 4.68 -18.20 -1.03
N VAL A 50 3.43 -18.58 -0.71
CA VAL A 50 2.73 -19.73 -1.29
C VAL A 50 1.37 -19.30 -1.81
#